data_AF-A0A844GDR8-F1
#
_entry.id   AF-A0A844GDR8-F1
#
_cell.length_a   1.000
_cell.length_b   1.000
_cell.length_c   1.000
_cell.angle_alpha   90.00
_cell.angle_beta   90.00
_cell.angle_gamma   90.00
#
_symmetry.space_group_name_H-M   'P 1'
#
loop_
_entity.id
_entity.type
_entity.pdbx_description
1 polymer ?
#
loop_
_entity_poly.entity_id
_entity_poly.type
_entity_poly.pdbx_seq_one_letter_code
_entity_poly.pdbx_strand_id
1 'polypeptide(L)'
;MLNRLHIDSEFAFETVRGIPQAVSEGVLREWEGRKHVPLETPKGRRINPQRGVMGIHVPDDRPRNANIWLRHISETIRGLGLPRHVLIDENDITAKAKALARRVGWMCRNGASLVEVQALARLYAVDLPDPGKAPHTEQSVWLRASNPVWWRRQIRKASHRTLERGAIIAGRVHNRAGLYASDDAVKRLAARKRQSRELLAMTQVINELGQSYTLEELAALSTSNPLIRRAELMVRLRGFEQYAKEEGHVCDFITLTCPGSYHPRLSKTGAPNPGYNPLFGPRESQMHLRTVWARARAKLARAGVRMYGFRVAEPHHDGTPHWHMVLFFEGQYRRIVRKVMRHYALQVEPNQPGAWRRRCTFKTIDLVNGSACGYVAKYIAKNVDGRNHEGLSLSDFDHESNPTDPQLFSESAFRVEALGEVGHSPIPANRCCTGHGMARTAPPPR
;
A
#
# COMPACT_ATOMS: atom_id res chain seq x y z
N MET A 1 19.27 -29.90 -13.87
CA MET A 1 20.38 -28.94 -13.99
C MET A 1 20.25 -27.93 -12.87
N LEU A 2 21.05 -28.12 -11.82
CA LEU A 2 21.05 -27.35 -10.58
C LEU A 2 21.70 -25.98 -10.81
N ASN A 3 20.93 -24.90 -10.63
CA ASN A 3 21.46 -23.55 -10.60
C ASN A 3 22.12 -23.30 -9.24
N ARG A 4 23.45 -23.45 -9.15
CA ARG A 4 24.24 -23.07 -7.98
C ARG A 4 24.59 -21.58 -8.07
N LEU A 5 24.31 -20.82 -7.02
CA LEU A 5 24.77 -19.45 -6.84
C LEU A 5 25.62 -19.42 -5.57
N HIS A 6 26.90 -19.03 -5.68
CA HIS A 6 27.77 -18.75 -4.55
C HIS A 6 27.54 -17.31 -4.07
N ILE A 7 27.56 -17.11 -2.76
CA ILE A 7 27.47 -15.80 -2.10
C ILE A 7 28.67 -15.71 -1.15
N ASP A 8 29.43 -14.61 -1.23
CA ASP A 8 30.57 -14.34 -0.34
C ASP A 8 30.11 -14.00 1.08
N SER A 9 30.80 -14.59 2.05
CA SER A 9 30.52 -14.57 3.48
C SER A 9 31.34 -13.49 4.20
N GLU A 10 30.81 -12.28 4.37
CA GLU A 10 31.42 -11.34 5.32
C GLU A 10 30.46 -10.32 5.98
N PHE A 11 29.14 -10.58 6.01
CA PHE A 11 28.22 -9.63 6.66
C PHE A 11 26.97 -10.26 7.28
N ALA A 12 27.13 -11.22 8.18
CA ALA A 12 26.06 -11.61 9.09
C ALA A 12 26.62 -12.51 10.19
N PHE A 13 27.01 -11.98 11.35
CA PHE A 13 26.92 -12.66 12.65
C PHE A 13 27.47 -11.72 13.73
N GLU A 14 26.60 -10.90 14.33
CA GLU A 14 26.79 -10.44 15.73
C GLU A 14 25.57 -9.77 16.39
N THR A 15 24.44 -9.54 15.72
CA THR A 15 23.36 -8.67 16.28
C THR A 15 22.11 -9.38 16.79
N VAL A 16 22.20 -10.55 17.46
CA VAL A 16 21.02 -11.19 18.08
C VAL A 16 21.30 -11.80 19.46
N ARG A 17 21.98 -11.06 20.34
CA ARG A 17 21.88 -11.27 21.79
C ARG A 17 21.81 -9.93 22.50
N GLY A 18 20.60 -9.52 22.87
CA GLY A 18 20.38 -8.30 23.66
C GLY A 18 19.09 -7.58 23.33
N ILE A 19 17.93 -8.22 23.52
CA ILE A 19 16.68 -7.49 23.76
C ILE A 19 16.49 -7.51 25.27
N PRO A 20 16.62 -6.38 26.00
CA PRO A 20 16.36 -6.36 27.43
C PRO A 20 14.88 -6.70 27.70
N GLN A 21 14.66 -7.74 28.50
CA GLN A 21 13.37 -8.28 28.91
C GLN A 21 12.43 -7.23 29.54
N ALA A 22 12.98 -6.10 30.02
CA ALA A 22 12.23 -4.96 30.55
C ALA A 22 11.46 -4.16 29.48
N VAL A 23 11.82 -4.24 28.20
CA VAL A 23 11.17 -3.47 27.11
C VAL A 23 9.83 -4.10 26.70
N SER A 24 9.65 -5.42 26.87
CA SER A 24 8.38 -6.09 26.59
C SER A 24 7.32 -5.79 27.66
N GLU A 25 7.70 -5.70 28.94
CA GLU A 25 6.75 -5.53 30.05
C GLU A 25 6.14 -4.13 30.15
N GLY A 26 6.89 -3.07 29.80
CA GLY A 26 6.38 -1.70 29.82
C GLY A 26 5.30 -1.44 28.75
N VAL A 27 5.42 -2.08 27.58
CA VAL A 27 4.42 -2.01 26.50
C VAL A 27 3.20 -2.87 26.82
N LEU A 28 3.38 -3.98 27.55
CA LEU A 28 2.31 -4.88 28.00
C LEU A 28 1.33 -4.18 28.96
N ARG A 29 1.85 -3.49 29.99
CA ARG A 29 1.00 -2.83 31.02
C ARG A 29 0.16 -1.67 30.47
N GLU A 30 0.64 -0.95 29.45
CA GLU A 30 -0.07 0.18 28.86
C GLU A 30 -1.19 -0.26 27.88
N TRP A 31 -1.09 -1.48 27.34
CA TRP A 31 -2.05 -2.03 26.37
C TRP A 31 -3.25 -2.71 27.03
N GLU A 32 -3.06 -3.35 28.19
CA GLU A 32 -4.15 -4.06 28.90
C GLU A 32 -5.12 -3.12 29.61
N GLY A 33 -4.70 -1.90 29.97
CA GLY A 33 -5.48 -0.92 30.74
C GLY A 33 -6.64 -0.23 30.02
N ARG A 34 -7.01 -0.62 28.79
CA ARG A 34 -8.11 0.02 28.01
C ARG A 34 -9.16 -0.96 27.49
N LYS A 35 -9.45 -2.01 28.25
CA LYS A 35 -10.66 -2.83 28.04
C LYS A 35 -11.80 -2.28 28.91
N HIS A 36 -12.88 -1.86 28.23
CA HIS A 36 -14.28 -1.74 28.69
C HIS A 36 -14.94 -0.37 28.43
N VAL A 37 -15.75 -0.34 27.37
CA VAL A 37 -17.05 0.34 27.38
C VAL A 37 -18.05 -0.65 26.77
N PRO A 38 -19.05 -1.17 27.51
CA PRO A 38 -20.05 -2.07 26.95
C PRO A 38 -21.03 -1.26 26.08
N LEU A 39 -21.32 -1.74 24.87
CA LEU A 39 -22.45 -1.26 24.08
C LEU A 39 -23.63 -2.22 24.28
N GLU A 40 -24.66 -1.73 24.96
CA GLU A 40 -25.94 -2.41 25.11
C GLU A 40 -26.65 -2.56 23.74
N THR A 41 -27.15 -3.75 23.45
CA THR A 41 -27.97 -4.05 22.27
C THR A 41 -29.46 -3.82 22.59
N PRO A 42 -30.23 -3.12 21.73
CA PRO A 42 -31.68 -3.06 21.90
C PRO A 42 -32.36 -4.37 21.50
N LYS A 43 -33.22 -4.86 22.40
CA LYS A 43 -34.10 -6.03 22.26
C LYS A 43 -35.07 -5.89 21.06
N GLY A 44 -35.37 -7.03 20.45
CA GLY A 44 -36.05 -7.13 19.15
C GLY A 44 -37.54 -6.82 19.11
N ARG A 45 -38.05 -6.76 17.87
CA ARG A 45 -39.47 -6.91 17.52
C ARG A 45 -39.61 -8.04 16.49
N ARG A 46 -40.38 -9.07 16.85
CA ARG A 46 -40.88 -10.09 15.91
C ARG A 46 -41.97 -9.46 15.03
N ILE A 47 -41.88 -9.63 13.72
CA ILE A 47 -42.97 -9.34 12.78
C ILE A 47 -43.53 -10.69 12.31
N ASN A 48 -44.84 -10.85 12.50
CA ASN A 48 -45.63 -12.04 12.23
C ASN A 48 -45.95 -12.14 10.72
N PRO A 49 -45.71 -13.26 10.01
CA PRO A 49 -45.91 -13.33 8.58
C PRO A 49 -47.23 -14.03 8.22
N GLN A 50 -48.37 -13.39 8.43
CA GLN A 50 -49.62 -13.81 7.79
C GLN A 50 -50.57 -12.61 7.60
N ARG A 51 -50.67 -12.12 6.36
CA ARG A 51 -51.88 -11.54 5.76
C ARG A 51 -51.64 -11.31 4.27
N GLY A 52 -52.44 -12.00 3.46
CA GLY A 52 -52.35 -11.97 2.00
C GLY A 52 -52.63 -10.59 1.43
N VAL A 53 -51.88 -10.24 0.39
CA VAL A 53 -52.18 -9.12 -0.50
C VAL A 53 -52.01 -9.62 -1.93
N MET A 54 -53.03 -9.35 -2.73
CA MET A 54 -53.16 -9.70 -4.14
C MET A 54 -51.88 -9.45 -4.93
N GLY A 55 -51.50 -10.45 -5.73
CA GLY A 55 -50.34 -10.40 -6.61
C GLY A 55 -50.51 -9.36 -7.71
N ILE A 56 -50.03 -8.14 -7.44
CA ILE A 56 -49.62 -7.23 -8.51
C ILE A 56 -48.31 -7.80 -9.04
N HIS A 57 -48.32 -8.31 -10.28
CA HIS A 57 -47.11 -8.68 -10.98
C HIS A 57 -46.32 -7.39 -11.28
N VAL A 58 -45.50 -6.95 -10.32
CA VAL A 58 -44.51 -5.90 -10.55
C VAL A 58 -43.47 -6.51 -11.50
N PRO A 59 -43.27 -5.95 -12.71
CA PRO A 59 -42.29 -6.49 -13.64
C PRO A 59 -40.92 -6.58 -12.97
N ASP A 60 -40.27 -7.73 -13.10
CA ASP A 60 -38.92 -7.90 -12.60
C ASP A 60 -37.97 -7.06 -13.45
N ASP A 61 -37.72 -5.81 -13.04
CA ASP A 61 -36.80 -4.89 -13.70
C ASP A 61 -35.32 -5.28 -13.51
N ARG A 62 -35.01 -6.36 -12.78
CA ARG A 62 -33.62 -6.80 -12.53
C ARG A 62 -32.83 -7.04 -13.81
N PRO A 63 -33.33 -7.75 -14.85
CA PRO A 63 -32.59 -7.96 -16.09
C PRO A 63 -32.33 -6.66 -16.84
N ARG A 64 -33.33 -5.76 -16.89
CA ARG A 64 -33.19 -4.45 -17.52
C ARG A 64 -32.15 -3.60 -16.81
N ASN A 65 -32.21 -3.51 -15.48
CA ASN A 65 -31.26 -2.77 -14.66
C ASN A 65 -29.84 -3.36 -14.76
N ALA A 66 -29.70 -4.69 -14.78
CA ALA A 66 -28.43 -5.37 -15.00
C ALA A 66 -27.84 -5.04 -16.37
N ASN A 67 -28.65 -5.03 -17.43
CA ASN A 67 -28.21 -4.68 -18.78
C ASN A 67 -27.77 -3.21 -18.89
N ILE A 68 -28.53 -2.29 -18.29
CA ILE A 68 -28.17 -0.86 -18.24
C ILE A 68 -26.84 -0.69 -17.49
N TRP A 69 -26.68 -1.36 -16.36
CA TRP A 69 -25.45 -1.34 -15.57
C TRP A 69 -24.26 -1.90 -16.36
N LEU A 70 -24.41 -3.07 -17.00
CA LEU A 70 -23.36 -3.69 -17.82
C LEU A 70 -22.94 -2.76 -18.97
N ARG A 71 -23.90 -2.14 -19.65
CA ARG A 71 -23.63 -1.19 -20.74
C ARG A 71 -22.84 0.00 -20.23
N HIS A 72 -23.29 0.64 -19.16
CA HIS A 72 -22.61 1.81 -18.59
C HIS A 72 -21.17 1.50 -18.15
N ILE A 73 -20.95 0.37 -17.48
CA ILE A 73 -19.62 -0.06 -17.07
C ILE A 73 -18.73 -0.37 -18.27
N SER A 74 -19.26 -1.08 -19.28
CA SER A 74 -18.54 -1.42 -20.51
C SER A 74 -18.13 -0.17 -21.29
N GLU A 75 -19.04 0.81 -21.41
CA GLU A 75 -18.77 2.11 -22.04
C GLU A 75 -17.73 2.91 -21.25
N THR A 76 -17.82 2.94 -19.92
CA THR A 76 -16.83 3.61 -19.06
C THR A 76 -15.44 3.00 -19.24
N ILE A 77 -15.33 1.67 -19.15
CA ILE A 77 -14.06 0.96 -19.33
C ILE A 77 -13.48 1.19 -20.73
N ARG A 78 -14.34 1.23 -21.76
CA ARG A 78 -13.94 1.52 -23.14
C ARG A 78 -13.44 2.95 -23.28
N GLY A 79 -14.13 3.92 -22.68
CA GLY A 79 -13.76 5.34 -22.71
C GLY A 79 -12.43 5.65 -22.01
N LEU A 80 -12.02 4.83 -21.04
CA LEU A 80 -10.72 4.96 -20.38
C LEU A 80 -9.54 4.51 -21.24
N GLY A 81 -9.78 3.87 -22.39
CA GLY A 81 -8.70 3.37 -23.25
C GLY A 81 -7.82 2.33 -22.56
N LEU A 82 -8.39 1.55 -21.62
CA LEU A 82 -7.64 0.52 -20.90
C LEU A 82 -6.99 -0.45 -21.92
N PRO A 83 -5.67 -0.72 -21.81
CA PRO A 83 -4.96 -1.47 -22.85
C PRO A 83 -5.43 -2.92 -22.89
N ARG A 84 -6.31 -3.23 -23.85
CA ARG A 84 -6.86 -4.59 -23.99
C ARG A 84 -5.79 -5.65 -24.20
N HIS A 85 -4.66 -5.26 -24.81
CA HIS A 85 -3.52 -6.14 -25.05
C HIS A 85 -2.84 -6.65 -23.78
N VAL A 86 -3.15 -6.10 -22.59
CA VAL A 86 -2.66 -6.63 -21.30
C VAL A 86 -3.70 -7.46 -20.56
N LEU A 87 -4.94 -7.59 -21.07
CA LEU A 87 -5.96 -8.46 -20.49
C LEU A 87 -5.79 -9.90 -21.00
N ILE A 88 -4.69 -10.51 -20.61
CA ILE A 88 -4.25 -11.84 -21.07
C ILE A 88 -3.92 -12.73 -19.87
N ASP A 89 -4.03 -14.05 -20.03
CA ASP A 89 -3.72 -15.01 -18.97
C ASP A 89 -2.21 -15.18 -18.74
N GLU A 90 -1.80 -15.91 -17.70
CA GLU A 90 -0.37 -16.07 -17.36
C GLU A 90 0.47 -16.80 -18.42
N ASN A 91 -0.13 -17.75 -19.15
CA ASN A 91 0.56 -18.47 -20.22
C ASN A 91 0.80 -17.53 -21.41
N ASP A 92 -0.21 -16.74 -21.75
CA ASP A 92 -0.16 -15.71 -22.78
C ASP A 92 0.80 -14.58 -22.43
N ILE A 93 0.87 -14.16 -21.15
CA ILE A 93 1.85 -13.14 -20.70
C ILE A 93 3.27 -13.62 -21.04
N THR A 94 3.57 -14.89 -20.79
CA THR A 94 4.90 -15.44 -21.05
C THR A 94 5.22 -15.48 -22.55
N ALA A 95 4.29 -15.94 -23.38
CA ALA A 95 4.45 -15.94 -24.83
C ALA A 95 4.60 -14.51 -25.39
N LYS A 96 3.76 -13.58 -24.94
CA LYS A 96 3.78 -12.16 -25.32
C LYS A 96 5.08 -11.48 -24.94
N ALA A 97 5.58 -11.75 -23.73
CA ALA A 97 6.85 -11.20 -23.25
C ALA A 97 8.04 -11.65 -24.10
N LYS A 98 8.08 -12.93 -24.50
CA LYS A 98 9.09 -13.45 -25.43
C LYS A 98 8.98 -12.80 -26.81
N ALA A 99 7.75 -12.61 -27.32
CA ALA A 99 7.53 -11.94 -28.60
C ALA A 99 8.00 -10.47 -28.58
N LEU A 100 7.68 -9.72 -27.53
CA LEU A 100 8.09 -8.33 -27.38
C LEU A 100 9.60 -8.18 -27.22
N ALA A 101 10.24 -9.02 -26.41
CA ALA A 101 11.69 -9.03 -26.28
C ALA A 101 12.39 -9.28 -27.64
N ARG A 102 11.91 -10.25 -28.43
CA ARG A 102 12.42 -10.51 -29.78
C ARG A 102 12.20 -9.32 -30.72
N ARG A 103 11.01 -8.71 -30.67
CA ARG A 103 10.69 -7.52 -31.47
C ARG A 103 11.61 -6.35 -31.14
N VAL A 104 11.86 -6.07 -29.87
CA VAL A 104 12.78 -5.01 -29.45
C VAL A 104 14.22 -5.35 -29.87
N GLY A 105 14.64 -6.60 -29.74
CA GLY A 105 15.95 -7.03 -30.23
C GLY A 105 16.11 -6.84 -31.74
N TRP A 106 15.06 -7.09 -32.53
CA TRP A 106 15.03 -6.78 -33.96
C TRP A 106 15.07 -5.27 -34.21
N MET A 107 14.28 -4.47 -33.49
CA MET A 107 14.28 -3.00 -33.61
C MET A 107 15.67 -2.42 -33.35
N CYS A 108 16.35 -2.89 -32.28
CA CYS A 108 17.72 -2.49 -31.95
C CYS A 108 18.71 -2.76 -33.10
N ARG A 109 18.63 -3.95 -33.74
CA ARG A 109 19.52 -4.30 -34.85
C ARG A 109 19.25 -3.50 -36.13
N ASN A 110 18.06 -2.93 -36.26
CA ASN A 110 17.66 -2.13 -37.42
C ASN A 110 17.74 -0.62 -37.13
N GLY A 111 18.49 -0.20 -36.10
CA GLY A 111 18.77 1.21 -35.83
C GLY A 111 17.60 1.99 -35.20
N ALA A 112 16.59 1.31 -34.63
CA ALA A 112 15.52 2.00 -33.93
C ALA A 112 16.02 2.73 -32.68
N SER A 113 15.38 3.85 -32.36
CA SER A 113 15.62 4.65 -31.16
C SER A 113 14.87 4.11 -29.93
N LEU A 114 15.32 4.52 -28.74
CA LEU A 114 14.58 4.23 -27.48
C LEU A 114 13.20 4.89 -27.45
N VAL A 115 12.98 5.98 -28.20
CA VAL A 115 11.68 6.64 -28.31
C VAL A 115 10.66 5.73 -29.00
N GLU A 116 11.09 5.02 -30.05
CA GLU A 116 10.22 4.05 -30.75
C GLU A 116 9.92 2.82 -29.88
N VAL A 117 10.92 2.33 -29.13
CA VAL A 117 10.69 1.25 -28.15
C VAL A 117 9.76 1.70 -27.03
N GLN A 118 9.88 2.95 -26.58
CA GLN A 118 8.97 3.54 -25.61
C GLN A 118 7.55 3.66 -26.16
N ALA A 119 7.37 4.01 -27.44
CA ALA A 119 6.08 4.02 -28.10
C ALA A 119 5.46 2.62 -28.14
N LEU A 120 6.23 1.59 -28.52
CA LEU A 120 5.80 0.20 -28.45
C LEU A 120 5.40 -0.21 -27.02
N ALA A 121 6.19 0.15 -26.02
CA ALA A 121 5.91 -0.18 -24.62
C ALA A 121 4.62 0.46 -24.10
N ARG A 122 4.32 1.70 -24.52
CA ARG A 122 3.10 2.42 -24.13
C ARG A 122 1.82 1.77 -24.64
N LEU A 123 1.85 1.04 -25.75
CA LEU A 123 0.71 0.23 -26.22
C LEU A 123 0.29 -0.85 -25.20
N TYR A 124 1.18 -1.19 -24.27
CA TYR A 124 0.97 -2.16 -23.20
C TYR A 124 0.93 -1.50 -21.80
N ALA A 125 0.75 -0.17 -21.72
CA ALA A 125 0.88 0.60 -20.48
C ALA A 125 2.18 0.33 -19.69
N VAL A 126 3.27 0.14 -20.43
CA VAL A 126 4.62 -0.01 -19.87
C VAL A 126 5.44 1.25 -20.17
N ASP A 127 6.03 1.81 -19.12
CA ASP A 127 6.99 2.91 -19.22
C ASP A 127 8.41 2.33 -19.13
N LEU A 128 9.30 2.71 -20.06
CA LEU A 128 10.71 2.35 -19.96
C LEU A 128 11.37 3.18 -18.85
N PRO A 129 12.45 2.66 -18.23
CA PRO A 129 13.28 3.48 -17.36
C PRO A 129 13.86 4.67 -18.12
N ASP A 130 13.93 5.80 -17.45
CA ASP A 130 14.46 7.05 -18.01
C ASP A 130 16.00 7.02 -17.98
N PRO A 131 16.70 6.99 -19.14
CA PRO A 131 18.16 6.94 -19.19
C PRO A 131 18.82 8.23 -18.69
N GLY A 132 18.08 9.33 -18.52
CA GLY A 132 18.57 10.56 -17.89
C GLY A 132 18.56 10.51 -16.36
N LYS A 133 18.08 9.42 -15.75
CA LYS A 133 17.98 9.25 -14.30
C LYS A 133 18.79 8.05 -13.82
N ALA A 134 19.84 8.31 -13.05
CA ALA A 134 20.63 7.26 -12.41
C ALA A 134 19.74 6.26 -11.62
N PRO A 135 20.04 4.95 -11.66
CA PRO A 135 21.23 4.31 -12.24
C PRO A 135 21.04 3.87 -13.71
N HIS A 136 20.03 4.41 -14.42
CA HIS A 136 19.72 3.95 -15.77
C HIS A 136 20.61 4.64 -16.82
N THR A 137 21.22 3.84 -17.69
CA THR A 137 21.88 4.29 -18.92
C THR A 137 21.08 3.79 -20.13
N GLU A 138 21.29 4.36 -21.32
CA GLU A 138 20.65 3.89 -22.55
C GLU A 138 20.87 2.39 -22.78
N GLN A 139 22.11 1.93 -22.63
CA GLN A 139 22.46 0.51 -22.73
C GLN A 139 21.65 -0.34 -21.73
N SER A 140 21.52 0.11 -20.48
CA SER A 140 20.73 -0.60 -19.48
C SER A 140 19.24 -0.67 -19.83
N VAL A 141 18.70 0.36 -20.49
CA VAL A 141 17.30 0.40 -20.96
C VAL A 141 17.12 -0.59 -22.10
N TRP A 142 18.03 -0.61 -23.07
CA TRP A 142 18.02 -1.58 -24.16
C TRP A 142 18.09 -3.03 -23.68
N LEU A 143 18.98 -3.33 -22.74
CA LEU A 143 19.10 -4.66 -22.14
C LEU A 143 17.80 -5.08 -21.45
N ARG A 144 17.12 -4.16 -20.74
CA ARG A 144 15.82 -4.44 -20.12
C ARG A 144 14.73 -4.64 -21.17
N ALA A 145 14.65 -3.76 -22.16
CA ALA A 145 13.63 -3.83 -23.20
C ALA A 145 13.82 -5.04 -24.13
N SER A 146 15.02 -5.61 -24.21
CA SER A 146 15.29 -6.86 -24.93
C SER A 146 15.14 -8.12 -24.06
N ASN A 147 14.78 -7.96 -22.77
CA ASN A 147 14.72 -9.07 -21.82
C ASN A 147 13.27 -9.59 -21.65
N PRO A 148 12.98 -10.87 -21.96
CA PRO A 148 11.64 -11.44 -21.82
C PRO A 148 11.17 -11.53 -20.36
N VAL A 149 12.09 -11.72 -19.40
CA VAL A 149 11.76 -11.72 -17.97
C VAL A 149 11.32 -10.34 -17.51
N TRP A 150 11.94 -9.28 -18.03
CA TRP A 150 11.53 -7.91 -17.75
C TRP A 150 10.14 -7.63 -18.30
N TRP A 151 9.87 -7.97 -19.57
CA TRP A 151 8.55 -7.83 -20.18
C TRP A 151 7.47 -8.60 -19.43
N ARG A 152 7.74 -9.85 -19.04
CA ARG A 152 6.79 -10.67 -18.27
C ARG A 152 6.38 -9.96 -16.98
N ARG A 153 7.34 -9.38 -16.26
CA ARG A 153 7.06 -8.62 -15.03
C ARG A 153 6.25 -7.35 -15.31
N GLN A 154 6.57 -6.60 -16.37
CA GLN A 154 5.86 -5.36 -16.70
C GLN A 154 4.43 -5.61 -17.18
N ILE A 155 4.22 -6.58 -18.08
CA ILE A 155 2.91 -6.91 -18.64
C ILE A 155 2.00 -7.47 -17.54
N ARG A 156 2.50 -8.38 -16.69
CA ARG A 156 1.73 -8.88 -15.54
C ARG A 156 1.27 -7.73 -14.63
N LYS A 157 2.17 -6.81 -14.32
CA LYS A 157 1.86 -5.62 -13.53
C LYS A 157 0.82 -4.73 -14.20
N ALA A 158 0.95 -4.47 -15.50
CA ALA A 158 -0.02 -3.69 -16.27
C ALA A 158 -1.39 -4.39 -16.35
N SER A 159 -1.40 -5.70 -16.56
CA SER A 159 -2.59 -6.56 -16.58
C SER A 159 -3.35 -6.48 -15.26
N HIS A 160 -2.67 -6.78 -14.15
CA HIS A 160 -3.28 -6.78 -12.82
C HIS A 160 -3.84 -5.41 -12.45
N ARG A 161 -3.13 -4.34 -12.83
CA ARG A 161 -3.61 -2.96 -12.67
C ARG A 161 -4.88 -2.67 -13.43
N THR A 162 -4.92 -3.10 -14.68
CA THR A 162 -6.06 -2.88 -15.57
C THR A 162 -7.27 -3.68 -15.10
N LEU A 163 -7.08 -4.93 -14.68
CA LEU A 163 -8.13 -5.78 -14.12
C LEU A 163 -8.71 -5.19 -12.83
N GLU A 164 -7.86 -4.78 -11.90
CA GLU A 164 -8.32 -4.18 -10.65
C GLU A 164 -9.03 -2.85 -10.89
N ARG A 165 -8.52 -2.03 -11.83
CA ARG A 165 -9.19 -0.80 -12.24
C ARG A 165 -10.60 -1.06 -12.73
N GLY A 166 -10.78 -2.07 -13.59
CA GLY A 166 -12.09 -2.50 -14.07
C GLY A 166 -12.99 -2.98 -12.93
N ALA A 167 -12.46 -3.76 -11.99
CA ALA A 167 -13.21 -4.25 -10.83
C ALA A 167 -13.70 -3.11 -9.92
N ILE A 168 -12.86 -2.10 -9.68
CA ILE A 168 -13.21 -0.89 -8.91
C ILE A 168 -14.36 -0.13 -9.59
N ILE A 169 -14.26 0.12 -10.90
CA ILE A 169 -15.30 0.83 -11.67
C ILE A 169 -16.62 0.05 -11.65
N ALA A 170 -16.53 -1.28 -11.82
CA ALA A 170 -17.65 -2.20 -11.70
C ALA A 170 -18.19 -2.31 -10.26
N GLY A 171 -17.61 -1.65 -9.27
CA GLY A 171 -18.11 -1.71 -7.88
C GLY A 171 -17.92 -3.05 -7.21
N ARG A 172 -16.92 -3.82 -7.63
CA ARG A 172 -16.51 -5.03 -6.92
C ARG A 172 -15.60 -4.72 -5.73
N VAL A 173 -15.28 -3.45 -5.50
CA VAL A 173 -14.41 -2.99 -4.42
C VAL A 173 -15.11 -1.93 -3.56
N HIS A 174 -15.57 -2.35 -2.39
CA HIS A 174 -16.08 -1.53 -1.28
C HIS A 174 -16.38 -2.43 -0.07
N ASN A 175 -16.73 -1.85 1.07
CA ASN A 175 -17.03 -2.59 2.30
C ASN A 175 -18.18 -3.62 2.21
N ARG A 176 -19.02 -3.59 1.18
CA ARG A 176 -20.13 -4.55 0.96
C ARG A 176 -19.89 -5.47 -0.24
N ALA A 177 -18.67 -5.47 -0.76
CA ALA A 177 -18.18 -6.34 -1.82
C ALA A 177 -16.76 -6.80 -1.42
N GLY A 178 -15.79 -6.76 -2.34
CA GLY A 178 -14.40 -6.94 -1.97
C GLY A 178 -13.88 -5.73 -1.18
N LEU A 179 -13.71 -5.86 0.14
CA LEU A 179 -13.06 -4.81 0.94
C LEU A 179 -11.64 -4.58 0.40
N TYR A 180 -11.28 -3.32 0.14
CA TYR A 180 -9.96 -2.84 -0.33
C TYR A 180 -9.48 -3.30 -1.71
N ALA A 181 -9.74 -4.54 -2.09
CA ALA A 181 -9.37 -5.14 -3.35
C ALA A 181 -10.45 -6.13 -3.82
N SER A 182 -10.50 -6.36 -5.12
CA SER A 182 -11.38 -7.38 -5.69
C SER A 182 -11.00 -8.80 -5.23
N ASP A 183 -11.98 -9.69 -5.14
CA ASP A 183 -11.74 -11.09 -4.79
C ASP A 183 -10.82 -11.79 -5.81
N ASP A 184 -10.86 -11.37 -7.07
CA ASP A 184 -9.96 -11.87 -8.10
C ASP A 184 -8.50 -11.47 -7.84
N ALA A 185 -8.25 -10.25 -7.34
CA ALA A 185 -6.90 -9.83 -6.95
C ALA A 185 -6.38 -10.62 -5.75
N VAL A 186 -7.24 -10.88 -4.76
CA VAL A 186 -6.95 -11.72 -3.60
C VAL A 186 -6.59 -13.14 -4.02
N LYS A 187 -7.39 -13.76 -4.90
CA LYS A 187 -7.12 -15.11 -5.43
C LYS A 187 -5.77 -15.18 -6.17
N ARG A 188 -5.46 -14.18 -7.01
CA ARG A 188 -4.16 -14.09 -7.71
C ARG A 188 -2.98 -13.98 -6.72
N LEU A 189 -3.11 -13.13 -5.69
CA LEU A 189 -2.08 -13.01 -4.64
C LEU A 189 -1.87 -14.33 -3.90
N ALA A 190 -2.95 -15.02 -3.52
CA ALA A 190 -2.87 -16.30 -2.83
C ALA A 190 -2.18 -17.38 -3.68
N ALA A 191 -2.54 -17.49 -4.96
CA ALA A 191 -1.90 -18.43 -5.88
C ALA A 191 -0.40 -18.15 -6.03
N ARG A 192 -0.02 -16.88 -6.21
CA ARG A 192 1.40 -16.51 -6.33
C ARG A 192 2.18 -16.74 -5.04
N LYS A 193 1.61 -16.43 -3.87
CA LYS A 193 2.26 -16.69 -2.59
C LYS A 193 2.53 -18.18 -2.37
N ARG A 194 1.56 -19.03 -2.71
CA ARG A 194 1.74 -20.49 -2.69
C ARG A 194 2.88 -20.94 -3.60
N GLN A 195 2.86 -20.54 -4.87
CA GLN A 195 3.93 -20.88 -5.83
C GLN A 195 5.31 -20.37 -5.37
N SER A 196 5.37 -19.16 -4.81
CA SER A 196 6.62 -18.60 -4.28
C SER A 196 7.14 -19.39 -3.08
N ARG A 197 6.24 -19.84 -2.20
CA ARG A 197 6.61 -20.63 -1.03
C ARG A 197 7.15 -22.00 -1.44
N GLU A 198 6.46 -22.69 -2.35
CA GLU A 198 6.90 -23.97 -2.92
C GLU A 198 8.30 -23.85 -3.54
N LEU A 199 8.55 -22.78 -4.31
CA LEU A 199 9.86 -22.51 -4.91
C LEU A 199 10.95 -22.29 -3.85
N LEU A 200 10.67 -21.53 -2.78
CA LEU A 200 11.63 -21.27 -1.71
C LEU A 200 11.96 -22.54 -0.92
N ALA A 201 10.95 -23.37 -0.64
CA ALA A 201 11.12 -24.63 0.08
C ALA A 201 11.94 -25.66 -0.72
N MET A 202 11.76 -25.72 -2.04
CA MET A 202 12.48 -26.67 -2.90
C MET A 202 13.89 -26.20 -3.33
N THR A 203 14.27 -24.96 -3.03
CA THR A 203 15.57 -24.40 -3.43
C THR A 203 16.54 -24.43 -2.27
N GLN A 204 17.65 -25.16 -2.40
CA GLN A 204 18.72 -25.19 -1.41
C GLN A 204 19.89 -24.29 -1.81
N VAL A 205 20.52 -23.67 -0.81
CA VAL A 205 21.75 -22.88 -0.93
C VAL A 205 22.77 -23.47 0.02
N ILE A 206 24.02 -23.55 -0.45
CA ILE A 206 25.14 -24.12 0.29
C ILE A 206 26.17 -23.00 0.48
N ASN A 207 26.63 -22.79 1.72
CA ASN A 207 27.68 -21.83 2.01
C ASN A 207 29.09 -22.45 1.84
N GLU A 208 30.11 -21.62 1.99
CA GLU A 208 31.53 -21.98 1.92
C GLU A 208 31.96 -23.03 2.95
N LEU A 209 31.23 -23.15 4.06
CA LEU A 209 31.44 -24.16 5.10
C LEU A 209 30.73 -25.50 4.80
N GLY A 210 30.06 -25.62 3.65
CA GLY A 210 29.31 -26.82 3.27
C GLY A 210 27.96 -27.00 3.97
N GLN A 211 27.50 -26.00 4.72
CA GLN A 211 26.17 -26.02 5.34
C GLN A 211 25.09 -25.76 4.28
N SER A 212 24.04 -26.57 4.27
CA SER A 212 22.92 -26.46 3.33
C SER A 212 21.66 -26.01 4.04
N TYR A 213 21.00 -24.99 3.48
CA TYR A 213 19.72 -24.48 3.96
C TYR A 213 18.77 -24.26 2.77
N THR A 214 17.48 -24.41 3.00
CA THR A 214 16.46 -23.97 2.04
C THR A 214 16.38 -22.45 2.02
N LEU A 215 15.97 -21.88 0.88
CA LEU A 215 15.67 -20.45 0.81
C LEU A 215 14.50 -20.06 1.73
N GLU A 216 13.58 -20.98 2.05
CA GLU A 216 12.51 -20.74 3.02
C GLU A 216 13.07 -20.50 4.43
N GLU A 217 13.99 -21.34 4.90
CA GLU A 217 14.66 -21.18 6.20
C GLU A 217 15.43 -19.86 6.28
N LEU A 218 16.21 -19.54 5.24
CA LEU A 218 16.96 -18.27 5.19
C LEU A 218 16.02 -17.06 5.14
N ALA A 219 14.92 -17.14 4.38
CA ALA A 219 13.93 -16.07 4.32
C ALA A 219 13.27 -15.82 5.69
N ALA A 220 13.01 -16.88 6.46
CA ALA A 220 12.40 -16.80 7.79
C ALA A 220 13.27 -16.06 8.82
N LEU A 221 14.58 -15.98 8.61
CA LEU A 221 15.54 -15.27 9.46
C LEU A 221 15.73 -13.79 9.06
N SER A 222 15.11 -13.35 7.97
CA SER A 222 15.28 -11.99 7.42
C SER A 222 14.03 -11.12 7.62
N THR A 223 14.09 -9.86 7.19
CA THR A 223 12.93 -8.95 7.10
C THR A 223 11.84 -9.42 6.11
N SER A 224 12.08 -10.52 5.39
CA SER A 224 11.04 -11.21 4.61
C SER A 224 10.02 -11.89 5.53
N ASN A 225 10.41 -12.24 6.75
CA ASN A 225 9.51 -12.69 7.79
C ASN A 225 8.68 -11.49 8.32
N PRO A 226 7.34 -11.54 8.19
CA PRO A 226 6.47 -10.47 8.68
C PRO A 226 6.68 -10.12 10.16
N LEU A 227 6.97 -11.10 11.00
CA LEU A 227 7.20 -10.89 12.43
C LEU A 227 8.46 -10.06 12.69
N ILE A 228 9.58 -10.41 12.04
CA ILE A 228 10.84 -9.67 12.11
C ILE A 228 10.65 -8.26 11.55
N ARG A 229 9.99 -8.13 10.40
CA ARG A 229 9.72 -6.83 9.76
C ARG A 229 8.89 -5.91 10.65
N ARG A 230 7.87 -6.44 11.31
CA ARG A 230 7.05 -5.68 12.27
C ARG A 230 7.89 -5.24 13.46
N ALA A 231 8.68 -6.14 14.04
CA ALA A 231 9.58 -5.82 15.15
C ALA A 231 10.56 -4.70 14.79
N GLU A 232 11.20 -4.77 13.60
CA GLU A 232 12.13 -3.73 13.13
C GLU A 232 11.45 -2.35 12.99
N LEU A 233 10.24 -2.30 12.43
CA LEU A 233 9.49 -1.06 12.30
C LEU A 233 9.11 -0.48 13.67
N MET A 234 8.70 -1.33 14.61
CA MET A 234 8.36 -0.93 15.98
C MET A 234 9.57 -0.42 16.76
N VAL A 235 10.73 -1.09 16.63
CA VAL A 235 11.99 -0.67 17.27
C VAL A 235 12.42 0.71 16.77
N ARG A 236 12.38 0.94 15.45
CA ARG A 236 12.72 2.24 14.86
C ARG A 236 11.79 3.36 15.35
N LEU A 237 10.50 3.09 15.42
CA LEU A 237 9.53 4.06 15.92
C LEU A 237 9.72 4.35 17.41
N ARG A 238 10.03 3.33 18.21
CA ARG A 238 10.39 3.51 19.62
C ARG A 238 11.63 4.38 19.77
N GLY A 239 12.64 4.18 18.93
CA GLY A 239 13.83 5.04 18.88
C GLY A 239 13.48 6.50 18.57
N PHE A 240 12.60 6.75 17.58
CA PHE A 240 12.13 8.12 17.29
C PHE A 240 11.36 8.74 18.45
N GLU A 241 10.52 7.96 19.13
CA GLU A 241 9.76 8.41 20.29
C GLU A 241 10.69 8.77 21.46
N GLN A 242 11.68 7.94 21.75
CA GLN A 242 12.66 8.19 22.79
C GLN A 242 13.46 9.47 22.50
N TYR A 243 14.03 9.58 21.30
CA TYR A 243 14.74 10.78 20.88
C TYR A 243 13.86 12.04 20.95
N ALA A 244 12.58 11.93 20.57
CA ALA A 244 11.66 13.05 20.69
C ALA A 244 11.43 13.50 22.14
N LYS A 245 11.39 12.57 23.09
CA LYS A 245 11.24 12.87 24.52
C LYS A 245 12.49 13.57 25.06
N GLU A 246 13.67 13.08 24.70
CA GLU A 246 14.97 13.63 25.12
C GLU A 246 15.17 15.07 24.60
N GLU A 247 14.79 15.34 23.35
CA GLU A 247 14.92 16.66 22.71
C GLU A 247 13.71 17.60 22.96
N GLY A 248 12.68 17.16 23.68
CA GLY A 248 11.45 17.94 23.87
C GLY A 248 10.66 18.21 22.57
N HIS A 249 10.83 17.36 21.55
CA HIS A 249 10.04 17.41 20.33
C HIS A 249 8.59 16.97 20.57
N VAL A 250 7.68 17.50 19.75
CA VAL A 250 6.27 17.13 19.78
C VAL A 250 5.94 16.13 18.67
N CYS A 251 4.84 15.40 18.83
CA CYS A 251 4.38 14.42 17.85
C CYS A 251 2.94 14.70 17.40
N ASP A 252 2.71 14.65 16.08
CA ASP A 252 1.39 14.71 15.47
C ASP A 252 1.14 13.44 14.63
N PHE A 253 -0.04 12.85 14.83
CA PHE A 253 -0.63 11.88 13.91
C PHE A 253 -1.43 12.62 12.85
N ILE A 254 -1.05 12.46 11.59
CA ILE A 254 -1.62 13.17 10.44
C ILE A 254 -2.28 12.15 9.52
N THR A 255 -3.57 12.36 9.22
CA THR A 255 -4.24 11.61 8.16
C THR A 255 -4.41 12.51 6.95
N LEU A 256 -3.90 12.06 5.79
CA LEU A 256 -4.01 12.74 4.51
C LEU A 256 -4.86 11.89 3.54
N THR A 257 -5.96 12.46 3.06
CA THR A 257 -6.96 11.75 2.25
C THR A 257 -7.15 12.43 0.89
N CYS A 258 -7.51 11.66 -0.14
CA CYS A 258 -7.79 12.19 -1.48
C CYS A 258 -9.12 12.99 -1.55
N PRO A 259 -9.32 13.82 -2.59
CA PRO A 259 -10.63 14.36 -2.99
C PRO A 259 -11.72 13.32 -3.21
N GLY A 260 -12.97 13.70 -2.97
CA GLY A 260 -14.13 12.83 -3.17
C GLY A 260 -14.22 12.29 -4.61
N SER A 261 -13.69 13.02 -5.60
CA SER A 261 -13.60 12.54 -6.98
C SER A 261 -12.68 11.34 -7.19
N TYR A 262 -11.86 10.98 -6.21
CA TYR A 262 -11.02 9.78 -6.24
C TYR A 262 -11.72 8.55 -5.65
N HIS A 263 -12.85 8.74 -4.97
CA HIS A 263 -13.58 7.69 -4.26
C HIS A 263 -14.73 7.13 -5.10
N PRO A 264 -14.66 5.88 -5.59
CA PRO A 264 -15.68 5.31 -6.48
C PRO A 264 -17.00 4.96 -5.80
N ARG A 265 -17.03 4.82 -4.48
CA ARG A 265 -18.17 4.32 -3.71
C ARG A 265 -18.40 5.11 -2.43
N LEU A 266 -19.67 5.26 -2.04
CA LEU A 266 -20.03 5.91 -0.78
C LEU A 266 -19.90 4.92 0.39
N SER A 267 -19.17 5.27 1.45
CA SER A 267 -18.91 4.38 2.60
C SER A 267 -20.17 3.80 3.25
N LYS A 268 -21.20 4.65 3.42
CA LYS A 268 -22.42 4.28 4.13
C LYS A 268 -23.31 3.30 3.39
N THR A 269 -23.33 3.32 2.06
CA THR A 269 -24.28 2.53 1.26
C THR A 269 -23.61 1.56 0.30
N GLY A 270 -22.34 1.79 -0.04
CA GLY A 270 -21.69 1.09 -1.16
C GLY A 270 -22.21 1.52 -2.53
N ALA A 271 -23.08 2.55 -2.61
CA ALA A 271 -23.58 3.05 -3.88
C ALA A 271 -22.48 3.78 -4.68
N PRO A 272 -22.60 3.87 -6.02
CA PRO A 272 -21.72 4.71 -6.83
C PRO A 272 -21.68 6.15 -6.31
N ASN A 273 -20.47 6.71 -6.21
CA ASN A 273 -20.30 8.12 -5.92
C ASN A 273 -20.51 8.94 -7.21
N PRO A 274 -21.51 9.83 -7.29
CA PRO A 274 -21.77 10.63 -8.49
C PRO A 274 -20.62 11.57 -8.88
N GLY A 275 -19.80 12.00 -7.90
CA GLY A 275 -18.66 12.88 -8.13
C GLY A 275 -17.37 12.15 -8.52
N TYR A 276 -17.38 10.82 -8.63
CA TYR A 276 -16.20 10.03 -8.93
C TYR A 276 -15.70 10.24 -10.36
N ASN A 277 -14.41 10.49 -10.51
CA ASN A 277 -13.75 10.51 -11.81
C ASN A 277 -13.15 9.13 -12.14
N PRO A 278 -13.66 8.42 -13.16
CA PRO A 278 -13.18 7.09 -13.54
C PRO A 278 -11.76 7.08 -14.12
N LEU A 279 -11.09 8.23 -14.27
CA LEU A 279 -9.65 8.30 -14.55
C LEU A 279 -8.78 8.12 -13.31
N PHE A 280 -9.31 8.36 -12.09
CA PHE A 280 -8.52 8.31 -10.84
C PHE A 280 -8.61 6.97 -10.13
N GLY A 281 -7.53 6.16 -10.20
CA GLY A 281 -7.43 4.90 -9.48
C GLY A 281 -6.35 4.88 -8.42
N PRO A 282 -6.07 3.71 -7.81
CA PRO A 282 -5.11 3.62 -6.71
C PRO A 282 -3.74 4.25 -7.04
N ARG A 283 -3.29 4.14 -8.30
CA ARG A 283 -2.03 4.75 -8.77
C ARG A 283 -2.13 6.28 -8.81
N GLU A 284 -3.20 6.82 -9.38
CA GLU A 284 -3.43 8.27 -9.51
C GLU A 284 -3.68 8.91 -8.15
N SER A 285 -4.44 8.25 -7.27
CA SER A 285 -4.63 8.64 -5.86
C SER A 285 -3.30 8.68 -5.11
N GLN A 286 -2.44 7.66 -5.25
CA GLN A 286 -1.09 7.71 -4.67
C GLN A 286 -0.25 8.85 -5.24
N MET A 287 -0.33 9.11 -6.54
CA MET A 287 0.41 10.22 -7.18
C MET A 287 -0.05 11.58 -6.64
N HIS A 288 -1.35 11.75 -6.43
CA HIS A 288 -1.92 12.95 -5.80
C HIS A 288 -1.33 13.16 -4.39
N LEU A 289 -1.41 12.14 -3.52
CA LEU A 289 -0.88 12.22 -2.15
C LEU A 289 0.63 12.47 -2.13
N ARG A 290 1.39 11.85 -3.04
CA ARG A 290 2.83 12.11 -3.22
C ARG A 290 3.12 13.55 -3.61
N THR A 291 2.31 14.12 -4.48
CA THR A 291 2.46 15.51 -4.92
C THR A 291 2.18 16.48 -3.78
N VAL A 292 1.09 16.26 -3.03
CA VAL A 292 0.77 17.05 -1.83
C VAL A 292 1.91 17.01 -0.82
N TRP A 293 2.40 15.81 -0.49
CA TRP A 293 3.50 15.64 0.46
C TRP A 293 4.81 16.25 -0.04
N ALA A 294 5.18 16.06 -1.31
CA ALA A 294 6.39 16.61 -1.87
C ALA A 294 6.40 18.15 -1.78
N ARG A 295 5.27 18.79 -2.10
CA ARG A 295 5.10 20.24 -2.00
C ARG A 295 5.17 20.72 -0.54
N ALA A 296 4.46 20.05 0.36
CA ALA A 296 4.46 20.38 1.79
C ALA A 296 5.87 20.27 2.40
N ARG A 297 6.56 19.14 2.18
CA ARG A 297 7.93 18.93 2.63
C ARG A 297 8.90 19.96 2.07
N ALA A 298 8.80 20.29 0.77
CA ALA A 298 9.67 21.29 0.15
C ALA A 298 9.46 22.69 0.75
N LYS A 299 8.20 23.07 1.05
CA LYS A 299 7.89 24.35 1.70
C LYS A 299 8.39 24.39 3.15
N LEU A 300 8.24 23.30 3.91
CA LEU A 300 8.71 23.19 5.28
C LEU A 300 10.25 23.23 5.36
N ALA A 301 10.94 22.54 4.45
CA ALA A 301 12.40 22.57 4.36
C ALA A 301 12.93 23.99 4.11
N ARG A 302 12.30 24.75 3.19
CA ARG A 302 12.66 26.16 2.96
C ARG A 302 12.38 27.07 4.16
N ALA A 303 11.50 26.65 5.07
CA ALA A 303 11.21 27.35 6.31
C ALA A 303 12.09 26.88 7.49
N GLY A 304 13.13 26.06 7.23
CA GLY A 304 14.01 25.52 8.26
C GLY A 304 13.39 24.43 9.14
N VAL A 305 12.17 23.98 8.83
CA VAL A 305 11.45 22.99 9.64
C VAL A 305 11.92 21.59 9.29
N ARG A 306 12.56 20.93 10.27
CA ARG A 306 12.94 19.51 10.18
C ARG A 306 11.88 18.64 10.83
N MET A 307 11.60 17.50 10.21
CA MET A 307 10.65 16.51 10.70
C MET A 307 11.20 15.11 10.47
N TYR A 308 10.88 14.17 11.36
CA TYR A 308 11.21 12.76 11.24
C TYR A 308 10.02 11.90 11.69
N GLY A 309 10.04 10.60 11.39
CA GLY A 309 8.97 9.69 11.76
C GLY A 309 8.58 8.72 10.65
N PHE A 310 7.32 8.29 10.64
CA PHE A 310 6.79 7.25 9.76
C PHE A 310 5.61 7.71 8.94
N ARG A 311 5.43 7.03 7.81
CA ARG A 311 4.24 7.15 6.97
C ARG A 311 3.84 5.78 6.47
N VAL A 312 2.57 5.47 6.64
CA VAL A 312 1.90 4.27 6.13
C VAL A 312 0.83 4.72 5.15
N ALA A 313 0.58 3.97 4.07
CA ALA A 313 -0.63 4.19 3.31
C ALA A 313 -1.57 3.01 3.50
N GLU A 314 -2.85 3.32 3.57
CA GLU A 314 -3.90 2.32 3.69
C GLU A 314 -5.00 2.62 2.70
N PRO A 315 -5.72 1.60 2.21
CA PRO A 315 -6.95 1.82 1.50
C PRO A 315 -8.08 2.24 2.44
N HIS A 316 -8.90 3.17 1.98
CA HIS A 316 -10.29 3.25 2.41
C HIS A 316 -11.07 2.06 1.87
N HIS A 317 -12.28 1.83 2.39
CA HIS A 317 -13.13 0.70 2.03
C HIS A 317 -13.23 0.42 0.53
N ASP A 318 -13.19 1.47 -0.31
CA ASP A 318 -13.34 1.45 -1.76
C ASP A 318 -12.02 1.29 -2.55
N GLY A 319 -10.91 0.99 -1.86
CA GLY A 319 -9.59 0.83 -2.46
C GLY A 319 -8.85 2.16 -2.70
N THR A 320 -9.43 3.30 -2.33
CA THR A 320 -8.75 4.60 -2.46
C THR A 320 -7.70 4.76 -1.35
N PRO A 321 -6.42 4.96 -1.68
CA PRO A 321 -5.38 5.12 -0.68
C PRO A 321 -5.55 6.44 0.10
N HIS A 322 -5.22 6.39 1.38
CA HIS A 322 -4.97 7.52 2.27
C HIS A 322 -3.70 7.26 3.07
N TRP A 323 -3.10 8.31 3.63
CA TRP A 323 -1.85 8.19 4.38
C TRP A 323 -2.07 8.49 5.84
N HIS A 324 -1.48 7.66 6.70
CA HIS A 324 -1.26 7.95 8.10
C HIS A 324 0.21 8.27 8.32
N MET A 325 0.48 9.38 9.00
CA MET A 325 1.82 9.86 9.27
C MET A 325 1.98 10.09 10.77
N VAL A 326 3.05 9.58 11.34
CA VAL A 326 3.49 9.91 12.69
C VAL A 326 4.73 10.77 12.51
N LEU A 327 4.60 12.07 12.77
CA LEU A 327 5.69 13.02 12.55
C LEU A 327 6.09 13.69 13.86
N PHE A 328 7.39 13.70 14.11
CA PHE A 328 8.06 14.37 15.22
C PHE A 328 8.80 15.61 14.72
N PHE A 329 8.76 16.69 15.49
CA PHE A 329 9.39 17.98 15.17
C PHE A 329 9.41 18.90 16.40
N GLU A 330 10.18 19.98 16.36
CA GLU A 330 10.21 20.98 17.44
C GLU A 330 8.84 21.64 17.66
N GLY A 331 8.42 21.77 18.92
CA GLY A 331 7.07 22.23 19.30
C GLY A 331 6.67 23.58 18.69
N GLN A 332 7.62 24.51 18.59
CA GLN A 332 7.42 25.84 18.00
C GLN A 332 6.92 25.78 16.54
N TYR A 333 7.25 24.72 15.80
CA TYR A 333 6.85 24.58 14.39
C TYR A 333 5.48 23.92 14.19
N ARG A 334 4.79 23.46 15.25
CA ARG A 334 3.51 22.75 15.10
C ARG A 334 2.48 23.52 14.27
N ARG A 335 2.36 24.83 14.52
CA ARG A 335 1.39 25.68 13.79
C ARG A 335 1.73 25.76 12.30
N ILE A 336 3.01 25.94 11.94
CA ILE A 336 3.42 26.03 10.53
C ILE A 336 3.33 24.68 9.83
N VAL A 337 3.68 23.57 10.48
CA VAL A 337 3.52 22.21 9.94
C VAL A 337 2.06 21.96 9.57
N ARG A 338 1.13 22.16 10.52
CA ARG A 338 -0.31 21.95 10.27
C ARG A 338 -0.85 22.87 9.17
N LYS A 339 -0.45 24.14 9.17
CA LYS A 339 -0.86 25.13 8.16
C LYS A 339 -0.40 24.71 6.76
N VAL A 340 0.87 24.35 6.60
CA VAL A 340 1.45 23.96 5.31
C VAL A 340 0.84 22.66 4.79
N MET A 341 0.73 21.65 5.65
CA MET A 341 0.11 20.36 5.30
C MET A 341 -1.33 20.56 4.82
N ARG A 342 -2.14 21.32 5.58
CA ARG A 342 -3.53 21.60 5.20
C ARG A 342 -3.65 22.44 3.94
N HIS A 343 -2.78 23.44 3.76
CA HIS A 343 -2.75 24.28 2.56
C HIS A 343 -2.60 23.43 1.29
N TYR A 344 -1.60 22.55 1.22
CA TYR A 344 -1.38 21.72 0.04
C TYR A 344 -2.45 20.64 -0.14
N ALA A 345 -2.96 20.08 0.96
CA ALA A 345 -4.01 19.07 0.90
C ALA A 345 -5.31 19.63 0.27
N LEU A 346 -5.61 20.90 0.49
CA LEU A 346 -6.85 21.55 0.00
C LEU A 346 -6.72 22.22 -1.38
N GLN A 347 -5.60 22.08 -2.09
CA GLN A 347 -5.44 22.69 -3.41
C GLN A 347 -6.37 22.11 -4.48
N VAL A 348 -6.85 20.87 -4.29
CA VAL A 348 -7.78 20.20 -5.21
C VAL A 348 -9.14 20.07 -4.54
N GLU A 349 -10.17 20.59 -5.21
CA GLU A 349 -11.56 20.63 -4.74
C GLU A 349 -11.70 21.23 -3.31
N PRO A 350 -11.22 22.46 -3.05
CA PRO A 350 -11.26 23.06 -1.71
C PRO A 350 -12.68 23.23 -1.16
N ASN A 351 -13.65 23.49 -2.04
CA ASN A 351 -15.04 23.81 -1.69
C ASN A 351 -15.93 22.56 -1.58
N GLN A 352 -15.37 21.36 -1.75
CA GLN A 352 -16.14 20.12 -1.58
C GLN A 352 -16.65 20.00 -0.13
N PRO A 353 -17.93 19.64 0.08
CA PRO A 353 -18.50 19.52 1.43
C PRO A 353 -17.65 18.66 2.37
N GLY A 354 -17.18 19.28 3.46
CA GLY A 354 -16.35 18.61 4.45
C GLY A 354 -14.87 18.43 4.08
N ALA A 355 -14.39 18.98 2.96
CA ALA A 355 -12.97 18.96 2.59
C ALA A 355 -12.08 19.50 3.71
N TRP A 356 -12.41 20.67 4.26
CA TRP A 356 -11.68 21.27 5.39
C TRP A 356 -11.53 20.33 6.60
N ARG A 357 -12.57 19.55 6.89
CA ARG A 357 -12.63 18.64 8.05
C ARG A 357 -11.90 17.32 7.80
N ARG A 358 -11.84 16.82 6.56
CA ARG A 358 -11.45 15.44 6.26
C ARG A 358 -10.17 15.29 5.45
N ARG A 359 -9.80 16.30 4.64
CA ARG A 359 -8.69 16.19 3.69
C ARG A 359 -7.33 16.03 4.37
N CYS A 360 -7.13 16.74 5.48
CA CYS A 360 -5.95 16.63 6.32
C CYS A 360 -6.34 16.82 7.79
N THR A 361 -6.32 15.74 8.57
CA THR A 361 -6.61 15.78 10.00
C THR A 361 -5.33 15.67 10.82
N PHE A 362 -5.37 16.22 12.02
CA PHE A 362 -4.24 16.22 12.94
C PHE A 362 -4.73 15.77 14.31
N LYS A 363 -4.05 14.78 14.89
CA LYS A 363 -4.24 14.37 16.27
C LYS A 363 -2.91 14.52 16.99
N THR A 364 -2.88 15.37 18.01
CA THR A 364 -1.72 15.50 18.89
C THR A 364 -1.52 14.17 19.62
N ILE A 365 -0.31 13.63 19.59
CA ILE A 365 0.09 12.51 20.43
C ILE A 365 0.76 13.10 21.67
N ASP A 366 0.19 12.84 22.83
CA ASP A 366 0.84 13.10 24.11
C ASP A 366 1.94 12.05 24.31
N LEU A 367 3.19 12.50 24.31
CA LEU A 367 4.35 11.64 24.52
C LEU A 367 4.59 11.35 26.01
N VAL A 368 4.00 12.13 26.93
CA VAL A 368 4.16 11.93 28.37
C VAL A 368 3.29 10.77 28.84
N ASN A 369 1.99 10.81 28.52
CA ASN A 369 1.00 9.82 28.96
C ASN A 369 0.58 8.82 27.88
N GLY A 370 1.30 8.79 26.76
CA GLY A 370 0.99 7.91 25.66
C GLY A 370 2.18 7.60 24.79
N SER A 371 1.98 6.67 23.86
CA SER A 371 3.01 6.21 22.94
C SER A 371 2.59 6.41 21.48
N ALA A 372 3.48 7.04 20.71
CA ALA A 372 3.37 7.12 19.26
C ALA A 372 3.39 5.72 18.61
N CYS A 373 4.12 4.77 19.24
CA CYS A 373 4.08 3.36 18.86
C CYS A 373 2.67 2.78 18.94
N GLY A 374 1.95 3.01 20.05
CA GLY A 374 0.59 2.55 20.20
C GLY A 374 -0.36 3.09 19.11
N TYR A 375 -0.18 4.36 18.73
CA TYR A 375 -1.02 5.02 17.72
C TYR A 375 -0.89 4.44 16.32
N VAL A 376 0.29 3.95 15.92
CA VAL A 376 0.54 3.46 14.56
C VAL A 376 0.71 1.93 14.49
N ALA A 377 0.82 1.23 15.62
CA ALA A 377 1.00 -0.22 15.68
C ALA A 377 -0.07 -0.98 14.89
N LYS A 378 -1.35 -0.59 15.02
CA LYS A 378 -2.47 -1.17 14.26
C LYS A 378 -2.24 -1.04 12.74
N TYR A 379 -1.78 0.13 12.30
CA TYR A 379 -1.54 0.42 10.88
C TYR A 379 -0.31 -0.32 10.33
N ILE A 380 0.75 -0.43 11.15
CA ILE A 380 1.93 -1.26 10.83
C ILE A 380 1.50 -2.73 10.70
N ALA A 381 0.77 -3.26 11.67
CA ALA A 381 0.28 -4.64 11.64
C ALA A 381 -0.55 -4.91 10.37
N LYS A 382 -1.49 -4.02 10.03
CA LYS A 382 -2.34 -4.15 8.83
C LYS A 382 -1.54 -4.23 7.53
N ASN A 383 -0.44 -3.48 7.46
CA ASN A 383 0.42 -3.42 6.28
C ASN A 383 1.44 -4.55 6.18
N VAL A 384 1.54 -5.39 7.21
CA VAL A 384 2.49 -6.49 7.28
C VAL A 384 1.78 -7.82 7.09
N ASP A 385 0.90 -8.19 8.02
CA ASP A 385 0.21 -9.51 8.04
C ASP A 385 -1.10 -9.52 8.87
N GLY A 386 -1.48 -8.38 9.46
CA GLY A 386 -2.64 -8.26 10.35
C GLY A 386 -2.50 -8.96 11.70
N ARG A 387 -1.26 -9.27 12.12
CA ARG A 387 -0.97 -9.99 13.38
C ARG A 387 -0.25 -9.11 14.41
N ASN A 388 -0.39 -9.51 15.68
CA ASN A 388 0.27 -8.89 16.83
C ASN A 388 1.75 -9.31 16.93
N HIS A 389 2.47 -8.83 17.95
CA HIS A 389 3.90 -9.12 18.14
C HIS A 389 4.22 -10.62 18.34
N GLU A 390 3.29 -11.41 18.87
CA GLU A 390 3.41 -12.87 19.05
C GLU A 390 3.06 -13.65 17.77
N GLY A 391 2.65 -12.97 16.70
CA GLY A 391 2.19 -13.61 15.47
C GLY A 391 0.76 -14.14 15.54
N LEU A 392 -0.01 -13.79 16.57
CA LEU A 392 -1.43 -14.09 16.67
C LEU A 392 -2.26 -13.07 15.89
N SER A 393 -3.38 -13.51 15.31
CA SER A 393 -4.31 -12.59 14.65
C SER A 393 -4.85 -11.57 15.64
N LEU A 394 -4.90 -10.29 15.25
CA LEU A 394 -5.60 -9.29 16.05
C LEU A 394 -7.09 -9.64 16.09
N SER A 395 -7.67 -9.73 17.29
CA SER A 395 -9.08 -10.06 17.52
C SER A 395 -10.05 -8.94 17.11
N ASP A 396 -9.51 -7.75 16.80
CA ASP A 396 -10.30 -6.59 16.46
C ASP A 396 -10.87 -6.68 15.04
N PHE A 397 -12.04 -6.08 14.85
CA PHE A 397 -12.61 -5.87 13.53
C PHE A 397 -12.00 -4.66 12.83
N ASP A 398 -12.00 -4.70 11.49
CA ASP A 398 -11.60 -3.57 10.67
C ASP A 398 -12.69 -2.49 10.65
N HIS A 399 -12.36 -1.23 10.97
CA HIS A 399 -13.34 -0.13 10.97
C HIS A 399 -13.81 0.28 9.57
N GLU A 400 -13.08 -0.09 8.52
CA GLU A 400 -13.51 0.14 7.14
C GLU A 400 -14.41 -1.00 6.62
N SER A 401 -14.60 -2.08 7.39
CA SER A 401 -15.47 -3.19 7.01
C SER A 401 -16.95 -2.83 7.10
N ASN A 402 -17.81 -3.72 6.60
CA ASN A 402 -19.25 -3.52 6.74
C ASN A 402 -19.64 -3.61 8.23
N PRO A 403 -20.31 -2.59 8.80
CA PRO A 403 -20.75 -2.67 10.19
C PRO A 403 -21.69 -3.86 10.48
N THR A 404 -22.40 -4.37 9.46
CA THR A 404 -23.31 -5.52 9.59
C THR A 404 -22.64 -6.86 9.29
N ASP A 405 -21.43 -6.84 8.75
CA ASP A 405 -20.67 -8.04 8.37
C ASP A 405 -19.16 -7.71 8.44
N PRO A 406 -18.63 -7.54 9.67
CA PRO A 406 -17.29 -7.03 9.85
C PRO A 406 -16.24 -8.09 9.55
N GLN A 407 -15.19 -7.69 8.83
CA GLN A 407 -14.06 -8.57 8.51
C GLN A 407 -13.03 -8.53 9.63
N LEU A 408 -12.39 -9.69 9.87
CA LEU A 408 -11.25 -9.77 10.79
C LEU A 408 -10.08 -8.97 10.26
N PHE A 409 -9.26 -8.46 11.18
CA PHE A 409 -8.10 -7.64 10.82
C PHE A 409 -7.05 -8.38 9.96
N SER A 410 -6.87 -9.68 10.20
CA SER A 410 -5.94 -10.54 9.44
C SER A 410 -6.41 -10.79 8.02
N GLU A 411 -7.72 -10.93 7.80
CA GLU A 411 -8.32 -11.09 6.48
C GLU A 411 -8.18 -9.82 5.64
N SER A 412 -8.42 -8.67 6.28
CA SER A 412 -8.30 -7.36 5.66
C SER A 412 -6.84 -7.01 5.34
N ALA A 413 -5.85 -7.43 6.15
CA ALA A 413 -4.43 -7.25 5.85
C ALA A 413 -4.01 -7.92 4.53
N PHE A 414 -4.50 -9.13 4.24
CA PHE A 414 -4.23 -9.80 2.98
C PHE A 414 -4.84 -9.05 1.77
N ARG A 415 -6.01 -8.43 1.96
CA ARG A 415 -6.64 -7.56 0.96
C ARG A 415 -5.88 -6.25 0.75
N VAL A 416 -5.31 -5.67 1.81
CA VAL A 416 -4.40 -4.51 1.72
C VAL A 416 -3.16 -4.85 0.88
N GLU A 417 -2.56 -6.02 1.11
CA GLU A 417 -1.42 -6.49 0.31
C GLU A 417 -1.78 -6.71 -1.17
N ALA A 418 -2.97 -7.26 -1.46
CA ALA A 418 -3.45 -7.47 -2.82
C ALA A 418 -3.58 -6.14 -3.58
N LEU A 419 -4.12 -5.10 -2.93
CA LEU A 419 -4.16 -3.75 -3.49
C LEU A 419 -2.75 -3.15 -3.63
N GLY A 420 -1.84 -3.51 -2.73
CA GLY A 420 -0.44 -3.14 -2.76
C GLY A 420 0.23 -3.36 -4.12
N GLU A 421 -0.01 -4.50 -4.73
CA GLU A 421 0.58 -4.85 -6.03
C GLU A 421 0.09 -3.99 -7.19
N VAL A 422 -1.12 -3.46 -7.05
CA VAL A 422 -1.82 -2.66 -8.05
C VAL A 422 -1.32 -1.22 -8.00
N GLY A 423 -1.17 -0.63 -6.81
CA GLY A 423 -0.83 0.78 -6.68
C GLY A 423 -0.05 1.20 -5.44
N HIS A 424 0.17 0.31 -4.46
CA HIS A 424 0.69 0.69 -3.15
C HIS A 424 1.92 -0.14 -2.73
N SER A 425 3.10 0.47 -2.68
CA SER A 425 4.17 -0.05 -1.82
C SER A 425 4.09 0.67 -0.47
N PRO A 426 4.12 -0.05 0.67
CA PRO A 426 4.45 0.56 1.95
C PRO A 426 5.89 1.04 1.86
N ILE A 427 6.08 2.31 1.48
CA ILE A 427 7.40 2.93 1.45
C ILE A 427 7.65 3.40 2.89
N PRO A 428 8.66 2.87 3.62
CA PRO A 428 9.09 3.48 4.85
C PRO A 428 9.44 4.95 4.60
N ALA A 429 9.07 5.85 5.51
CA ALA A 429 9.38 7.28 5.40
C ALA A 429 10.89 7.55 5.17
N ASN A 430 11.74 6.57 5.46
CA ASN A 430 13.19 6.62 5.32
C ASN A 430 13.73 6.79 3.88
N ARG A 431 12.93 6.65 2.81
CA ARG A 431 13.39 7.11 1.47
C ARG A 431 13.17 8.60 1.20
N CYS A 432 12.65 9.36 2.17
CA CYS A 432 12.50 10.82 2.06
C CYS A 432 12.90 11.62 3.30
N CYS A 433 13.32 10.98 4.40
CA CYS A 433 13.74 11.67 5.62
C CYS A 433 15.26 11.67 5.88
N THR A 434 16.08 11.03 5.04
CA THR A 434 17.56 11.19 5.04
C THR A 434 18.01 12.07 3.87
N GLY A 435 17.50 13.31 3.84
CA GLY A 435 18.01 14.35 2.95
C GLY A 435 19.09 15.15 3.66
N HIS A 436 20.36 14.75 3.48
CA HIS A 436 21.59 15.47 3.86
C HIS A 436 21.92 15.56 5.36
N GLY A 437 23.07 14.95 5.72
CA GLY A 437 23.88 15.35 6.88
C GLY A 437 23.52 14.71 8.22
N MET A 438 23.69 13.39 8.36
CA MET A 438 24.28 12.93 9.63
C MET A 438 25.75 13.39 9.61
N ALA A 439 26.17 13.96 10.73
CA ALA A 439 27.44 14.64 10.93
C ALA A 439 28.61 13.92 10.25
N ARG A 440 29.35 14.64 9.39
CA ARG A 440 30.78 14.40 9.32
C ARG A 440 31.29 14.77 10.70
N THR A 441 31.73 13.79 11.45
CA THR A 441 32.56 14.00 12.63
C THR A 441 33.67 14.99 12.23
N ALA A 442 33.75 16.11 12.94
CA ALA A 442 34.92 16.96 12.85
C ALA A 442 36.15 16.10 13.19
N PRO A 443 37.26 16.19 12.44
CA PRO A 443 38.49 15.52 12.85
C PRO A 443 38.94 16.12 14.19
N PRO A 444 39.49 15.32 15.11
CA PRO A 444 39.93 15.83 16.40
C PRO A 444 41.02 16.90 16.20
N PRO A 445 41.05 17.95 17.04
CA PRO A 445 42.12 18.94 16.99
C PRO A 445 43.46 18.25 17.26
N ARG A 446 44.47 18.68 16.51
CA ARG A 446 45.88 18.24 16.66
C ARG A 446 46.47 18.67 17.98
#